data_AF-A0A4Y2RU71-F1
#
_entry.id   AF-A0A4Y2RU71-F1
#
_cell.length_a   1.000
_cell.length_b   1.000
_cell.length_c   1.000
_cell.angle_alpha   90.00
_cell.angle_beta   90.00
_cell.angle_gamma   90.00
#
_symmetry.space_group_name_H-M   'P 1'
#
loop_
_entity.id
_entity.type
_entity.pdbx_description
1 polymer ?
#
loop_
_entity_poly.entity_id
_entity_poly.type
_entity_poly.pdbx_seq_one_letter_code
_entity_poly.pdbx_strand_id
1 'polypeptide(L)'
;MDSCILPIGRLSGVGQEAKNKHNKKFRELFTSKTSRIYTNKDLINILLLTTDPFIANLRARPKTKRGKISNEVRELLEIRALAPIDQDAIISETSDAEESESDLEEPDLDSK
;
A
#
# COMPACT_ATOMS: atom_id res chain seq x y z
N MET A 1 2.27 -20.70 21.14
CA MET A 1 2.83 -19.37 21.41
C MET A 1 2.51 -18.53 20.20
N ASP A 2 1.54 -17.62 20.31
CA ASP A 2 1.13 -16.79 19.17
C ASP A 2 2.24 -15.76 18.90
N SER A 3 2.96 -15.95 17.80
CA SER A 3 4.01 -15.02 17.38
C SER A 3 3.37 -13.81 16.71
N CYS A 4 3.76 -12.61 17.14
CA CYS A 4 3.29 -11.37 16.53
C CYS A 4 4.17 -11.02 15.32
N ILE A 5 3.61 -11.13 14.11
CA ILE A 5 4.34 -10.91 12.84
C ILE A 5 4.71 -9.43 12.65
N LEU A 6 3.94 -8.49 13.24
CA LEU A 6 4.12 -7.05 13.02
C LEU A 6 4.16 -6.26 14.34
N PRO A 7 4.97 -5.18 14.41
CA PRO A 7 5.00 -4.30 15.57
C PRO A 7 3.67 -3.56 15.72
N ILE A 8 3.26 -3.33 16.97
CA ILE A 8 1.98 -2.70 17.34
C ILE A 8 1.73 -1.39 16.58
N GLY A 9 2.76 -0.56 16.40
CA GLY A 9 2.64 0.71 15.67
C GLY A 9 2.22 0.55 14.20
N ARG A 10 2.64 -0.52 13.51
CA ARG A 10 2.26 -0.80 12.11
C ARG A 10 0.83 -1.33 11.98
N LEU A 11 0.31 -1.97 13.03
CA LEU A 11 -1.07 -2.45 13.10
C LEU A 11 -2.07 -1.36 13.55
N SER A 12 -1.59 -0.14 13.83
CA SER A 12 -2.45 0.94 14.28
C SER A 12 -3.39 1.45 13.18
N GLY A 13 -4.61 1.87 13.55
CA GLY A 13 -5.62 2.41 12.63
C GLY A 13 -5.34 3.84 12.12
N VAL A 14 -4.25 4.47 12.56
CA VAL A 14 -3.92 5.88 12.27
C VAL A 14 -3.74 6.14 10.77
N GLY A 15 -3.19 5.16 10.04
CA GLY A 15 -3.03 5.25 8.59
C GLY A 15 -4.36 5.36 7.84
N GLN A 16 -5.38 4.63 8.29
CA GLN A 16 -6.72 4.67 7.68
C GLN A 16 -7.42 6.01 7.98
N GLU A 17 -7.32 6.49 9.22
CA GLU A 17 -7.90 7.78 9.62
C GLU A 17 -7.31 8.95 8.82
N ALA A 18 -5.98 8.98 8.67
CA ALA A 18 -5.30 9.96 7.83
C ALA A 18 -5.78 9.89 6.36
N LYS A 19 -6.05 8.69 5.84
CA LYS A 19 -6.59 8.50 4.48
C LYS A 19 -8.04 9.00 4.36
N ASN A 20 -8.87 8.82 5.40
CA ASN A 20 -10.24 9.36 5.44
C ASN A 20 -10.26 10.89 5.36
N LYS A 21 -9.27 11.58 5.95
CA LYS A 21 -9.11 13.03 5.79
C LYS A 21 -8.84 13.43 4.33
N HIS A 22 -8.02 12.67 3.63
CA HIS A 22 -7.78 12.88 2.19
C HIS A 22 -9.03 12.58 1.37
N ASN A 23 -9.78 11.53 1.69
CA ASN A 23 -11.03 11.18 1.00
C ASN A 23 -12.01 12.34 0.99
N LYS A 24 -12.24 12.99 2.15
CA LYS A 24 -13.11 14.17 2.24
C LYS A 24 -12.64 15.30 1.30
N LYS A 25 -11.35 15.59 1.28
CA LYS A 25 -10.75 16.62 0.40
C LYS A 25 -10.86 16.27 -1.08
N PHE A 26 -10.53 15.03 -1.46
CA PHE A 26 -10.66 14.55 -2.84
C PHE A 26 -12.09 14.65 -3.33
N ARG A 27 -13.03 14.21 -2.49
CA ARG A 27 -14.45 14.28 -2.77
C ARG A 27 -14.98 15.71 -2.80
N GLU A 28 -14.30 16.71 -2.29
CA GLU A 28 -14.72 18.11 -2.39
C GLU A 28 -14.17 18.77 -3.66
N LEU A 29 -12.86 18.61 -3.88
CA LEU A 29 -12.09 19.42 -4.83
C LEU A 29 -11.78 18.74 -6.17
N PHE A 30 -11.81 17.40 -6.24
CA PHE A 30 -11.23 16.64 -7.36
C PHE A 30 -12.21 15.67 -8.04
N THR A 31 -13.49 15.71 -7.70
CA THR A 31 -14.52 14.81 -8.28
C THR A 31 -15.58 15.58 -9.04
N SER A 32 -16.10 14.99 -10.11
CA SER A 32 -17.28 15.49 -10.83
C SER A 32 -18.51 15.59 -9.93
N LYS A 33 -19.29 16.67 -10.06
CA LYS A 33 -20.51 16.94 -9.28
C LYS A 33 -21.81 16.68 -10.05
N THR A 34 -21.70 16.05 -11.21
CA THR A 34 -22.81 15.81 -12.13
C THR A 34 -23.73 14.67 -11.67
N SER A 35 -23.17 13.60 -11.11
CA SER A 35 -23.93 12.49 -10.52
C SER A 35 -23.06 11.76 -9.50
N ARG A 36 -23.71 11.11 -8.52
CA ARG A 36 -23.05 10.27 -7.51
C ARG A 36 -22.21 9.16 -8.15
N ILE A 37 -22.63 8.61 -9.29
CA ILE A 37 -21.90 7.56 -9.99
C ILE A 37 -20.54 8.07 -10.46
N TYR A 38 -20.53 9.22 -11.15
CA TYR A 38 -19.29 9.85 -11.61
C TYR A 38 -18.43 10.35 -10.44
N THR A 39 -19.05 10.92 -9.39
CA THR A 39 -18.32 11.31 -8.17
C THR A 39 -17.58 10.13 -7.55
N ASN A 40 -18.24 8.98 -7.41
CA ASN A 40 -17.64 7.79 -6.80
C ASN A 40 -16.55 7.19 -7.70
N LYS A 41 -16.77 7.19 -9.02
CA LYS A 41 -15.77 6.74 -10.00
C LYS A 41 -14.49 7.58 -9.89
N ASP A 42 -14.62 8.90 -9.91
CA ASP A 42 -13.49 9.82 -9.77
C ASP A 42 -12.77 9.63 -8.43
N LEU A 43 -13.54 9.49 -7.35
CA LEU A 43 -12.99 9.30 -6.01
C LEU A 43 -12.16 8.02 -5.89
N ILE A 44 -12.66 6.90 -6.45
CA ILE A 44 -11.95 5.62 -6.46
C ILE A 44 -10.68 5.72 -7.32
N ASN A 45 -10.78 6.31 -8.51
CA ASN A 45 -9.63 6.48 -9.40
C ASN A 45 -8.50 7.27 -8.73
N ILE A 46 -8.84 8.40 -8.09
CA ILE A 46 -7.86 9.21 -7.37
C ILE A 46 -7.28 8.43 -6.20
N LEU A 47 -8.11 7.72 -5.44
CA LEU A 47 -7.64 6.94 -4.30
C LEU A 47 -6.63 5.88 -4.75
N LEU A 48 -6.96 5.10 -5.79
CA LEU A 48 -6.07 4.09 -6.38
C LEU A 48 -4.72 4.69 -6.80
N LEU A 49 -4.75 5.80 -7.54
CA LEU A 49 -3.54 6.52 -7.96
C LEU A 49 -2.72 7.01 -6.77
N THR A 50 -3.37 7.44 -5.68
CA THR A 50 -2.65 7.90 -4.49
C THR A 50 -2.04 6.76 -3.67
N THR A 51 -2.64 5.57 -3.72
CA THR A 51 -2.20 4.39 -2.98
C THR A 51 -1.25 3.48 -3.75
N ASP A 52 -1.09 3.70 -5.05
CA ASP A 52 -0.18 2.95 -5.89
C ASP A 52 1.26 2.99 -5.34
N PRO A 53 1.87 1.83 -5.00
CA PRO A 53 3.20 1.79 -4.40
C PRO A 53 4.31 2.33 -5.30
N PHE A 54 4.22 2.05 -6.60
CA PHE A 54 5.22 2.46 -7.59
C PHE A 54 5.23 3.98 -7.72
N ILE A 55 4.07 4.60 -7.95
CA ILE A 55 3.90 6.04 -8.00
C ILE A 55 4.28 6.67 -6.65
N ALA A 56 3.89 6.08 -5.51
CA ALA A 56 4.22 6.60 -4.19
C ALA A 56 5.73 6.58 -3.89
N ASN A 57 6.49 5.66 -4.48
CA ASN A 57 7.94 5.62 -4.36
C ASN A 57 8.64 6.67 -5.23
N LEU A 58 8.04 7.05 -6.36
CA LEU A 58 8.55 8.11 -7.23
C LEU A 58 8.21 9.52 -6.72
N ARG A 59 7.15 9.67 -5.92
CA ARG A 59 6.74 10.97 -5.36
C ARG A 59 7.74 11.47 -4.31
N ALA A 60 8.05 12.76 -4.34
CA ALA A 60 8.84 13.41 -3.31
C ALA A 60 8.17 13.27 -1.93
N ARG A 61 8.91 12.73 -0.96
CA ARG A 61 8.41 12.56 0.41
C ARG A 61 8.88 13.71 1.31
N PRO A 62 7.97 14.31 2.11
CA PRO A 62 8.40 15.30 3.10
C PRO A 62 9.30 14.65 4.15
N LYS A 63 10.34 15.37 4.57
CA LYS A 63 11.24 14.91 5.63
C LYS A 63 10.47 14.84 6.95
N THR A 64 10.47 13.68 7.60
CA THR A 64 9.88 13.53 8.92
C THR A 64 10.90 13.89 10.00
N LYS A 65 10.48 14.64 11.01
CA LYS A 65 11.30 14.91 12.20
C LYS A 65 11.11 13.75 13.17
N ARG A 66 12.20 13.17 13.66
CA ARG A 66 12.15 12.21 14.77
C ARG A 66 12.10 12.97 16.09
N GLY A 67 11.18 12.61 16.97
CA GLY A 67 11.15 13.11 18.34
C GLY A 67 12.28 12.50 19.19
N LYS A 68 12.61 13.17 20.29
CA LYS A 68 13.47 12.58 21.34
C LYS A 68 12.65 11.54 22.11
N ILE A 69 13.21 10.36 22.34
CA ILE A 69 12.67 9.34 23.25
C ILE A 69 13.33 9.49 24.63
N SER A 70 12.60 9.17 25.70
CA SER A 70 13.16 9.14 27.05
C SER A 70 14.10 7.94 27.24
N ASN A 71 15.02 8.04 28.20
CA ASN A 71 15.97 6.97 28.50
C ASN A 71 15.25 5.70 28.98
N GLU A 72 14.23 5.83 29.82
CA GLU A 72 13.39 4.71 30.29
C GLU A 72 12.78 3.90 29.13
N VAL A 73 12.25 4.59 28.11
CA VAL A 73 11.66 3.94 26.93
C VAL A 73 12.75 3.25 26.09
N ARG A 74 13.95 3.83 26.01
CA ARG A 74 15.08 3.21 25.29
C ARG A 74 15.51 1.91 25.96
N GLU A 75 15.66 1.90 27.28
CA GLU A 75 16.03 0.70 28.05
C GLU A 75 15.02 -0.43 27.84
N LEU A 76 13.72 -0.12 27.84
CA LEU A 76 12.66 -1.11 27.58
C LEU A 76 12.68 -1.67 26.14
N LEU A 77 13.14 -0.89 25.15
CA LEU A 77 13.23 -1.31 23.75
C LEU A 77 14.50 -2.15 23.47
N GLU A 78 15.62 -1.83 24.11
CA GLU A 78 16.91 -2.52 23.91
C GLU A 78 16.89 -3.97 24.41
N ILE A 79 16.14 -4.27 25.47
CA ILE A 79 15.96 -5.63 26.01
C ILE A 79 15.43 -6.63 24.97
N ARG A 80 14.72 -6.16 23.91
CA ARG A 80 14.15 -7.01 22.85
C ARG A 80 15.01 -7.17 21.60
N ALA A 81 16.06 -6.36 21.41
CA ALA A 81 16.85 -6.36 20.17
C ALA A 81 17.89 -7.49 20.08
N LEU A 82 18.08 -8.28 21.14
CA LEU A 82 19.07 -9.36 21.22
C LEU A 82 18.66 -10.67 20.52
N ALA A 83 17.48 -10.75 19.89
CA ALA A 83 17.12 -11.90 19.07
C ALA A 83 17.46 -11.61 17.58
N PRO A 84 18.47 -12.27 16.99
CA PRO A 84 18.74 -12.14 15.56
C PRO A 84 17.56 -12.74 14.79
N ILE A 85 16.88 -11.92 14.00
CA ILE A 85 16.00 -12.40 12.94
C ILE A 85 16.85 -12.34 11.67
N ASP A 86 17.23 -13.52 11.18
CA ASP A 86 17.98 -13.68 9.94
C ASP A 86 17.07 -13.26 8.77
N GLN A 87 17.36 -12.12 8.15
CA GLN A 87 16.53 -11.52 7.08
C GLN A 87 16.94 -11.97 5.67
N ASP A 88 17.91 -12.88 5.56
CA ASP A 88 18.53 -13.24 4.28
C ASP A 88 17.78 -14.36 3.54
N ALA A 89 16.70 -14.92 4.10
CA ALA A 89 16.01 -16.09 3.52
C ALA A 89 14.87 -15.79 2.52
N ILE A 90 14.58 -14.52 2.16
CA ILE A 90 13.44 -14.19 1.27
C ILE A 90 13.88 -13.69 -0.12
N ILE A 91 15.18 -13.63 -0.42
CA ILE A 91 15.68 -13.20 -1.75
C ILE A 91 16.51 -14.32 -2.40
N SER A 92 15.84 -15.41 -2.72
CA SER A 92 16.24 -16.40 -3.72
C SER A 92 14.96 -17.20 -3.91
N GLU A 93 14.09 -16.93 -4.89
CA GLU A 93 14.28 -17.36 -6.27
C GLU A 93 13.64 -16.36 -7.26
N THR A 94 14.48 -15.60 -7.98
CA THR A 94 14.25 -15.24 -9.38
C THR A 94 14.96 -16.34 -10.17
N SER A 95 14.52 -16.93 -11.27
CA SER A 95 13.80 -16.46 -12.45
C SER A 95 13.65 -17.68 -13.36
N ASP A 96 12.60 -17.79 -14.15
CA ASP A 96 12.77 -18.11 -15.58
C ASP A 96 11.55 -17.62 -16.37
N ALA A 97 11.88 -16.89 -17.43
CA ALA A 97 10.96 -16.38 -18.43
C ALA A 97 10.80 -17.44 -19.50
N GLU A 98 9.57 -17.77 -19.92
CA GLU A 98 9.33 -18.32 -21.25
C GLU A 98 8.04 -17.75 -21.85
N GLU A 99 8.27 -17.08 -22.97
CA GLU A 99 7.50 -16.82 -24.19
C GLU A 99 5.96 -16.76 -24.21
N SER A 100 5.53 -15.72 -24.92
CA SER A 100 4.17 -15.40 -25.37
C SER A 100 3.89 -16.09 -26.70
N GLU A 101 2.80 -16.84 -26.80
CA GLU A 101 2.04 -17.04 -28.05
C GLU A 101 0.56 -17.17 -27.67
N SER A 102 -0.27 -16.20 -28.06
CA SER A 102 -1.73 -16.33 -28.00
C SER A 102 -2.26 -16.31 -29.41
N ASP A 103 -2.57 -17.50 -29.93
CA ASP A 103 -3.29 -17.69 -31.18
C ASP A 103 -4.71 -17.11 -31.05
N LEU A 104 -5.08 -16.30 -32.04
CA LEU A 104 -6.43 -15.74 -32.19
C LEU A 104 -7.31 -16.80 -32.86
N GLU A 105 -8.15 -17.48 -32.09
CA GLU A 105 -9.26 -18.25 -32.66
C GLU A 105 -10.55 -17.41 -32.65
N GLU A 106 -11.01 -17.08 -33.86
CA GLU A 106 -12.28 -16.47 -34.20
C GLU A 106 -13.47 -17.27 -33.62
N PRO A 107 -14.52 -16.63 -33.08
CA PRO A 107 -15.74 -17.34 -32.76
C PRO A 107 -16.57 -17.55 -34.04
N ASP A 108 -16.66 -18.81 -34.47
CA ASP A 108 -17.64 -19.30 -35.45
C ASP A 108 -19.07 -18.91 -35.02
N LEU A 109 -19.69 -18.00 -35.77
CA LEU A 109 -21.12 -17.75 -35.73
C LEU A 109 -21.76 -18.31 -37.00
N ASP A 110 -22.17 -19.57 -36.94
CA ASP A 110 -23.22 -20.09 -37.82
C ASP A 110 -24.18 -20.98 -37.00
N SER A 111 -25.40 -20.47 -36.75
CA SER A 111 -26.59 -21.31 -36.62
C SER A 111 -27.90 -20.49 -36.61
N LYS A 112 -28.60 -20.61 -37.75
CA LYS A 112 -30.04 -20.48 -38.04
C LYS A 112 -30.70 -19.11 -38.18
#